data_AF-A0A351DT64-F1
#
_entry.id   AF-A0A351DT64-F1
#
_cell.length_a   1.000
_cell.length_b   1.000
_cell.length_c   1.000
_cell.angle_alpha   90.00
_cell.angle_beta   90.00
_cell.angle_gamma   90.00
#
_symmetry.space_group_name_H-M   'P 1'
#
loop_
_entity.id
_entity.type
_entity.pdbx_description
1 polymer ?
#
loop_
_entity_poly.entity_id
_entity_poly.type
_entity_poly.pdbx_seq_one_letter_code
_entity_poly.pdbx_strand_id
1 'polypeptide(L)'
;MKKLLNRLLLVASFGLTGMAMGQYGTAPDFTVTDIEGNTHQLYADILDQGKIAVVQIAATWCPPCWVLHTSGALQGLHEAFGPDGTDQLRVIIYEADPTTTLNQLMGMGGNTMGDWTEGVTHPIVNESPLSLDMGIWRPFGYPTVNVVRPSDYEIVLDTRNAQTFQAQMDAINAAGIDGIVLGQPTVSGCTYPLASNFDSEATEEDGSCFFLGCTNPDALNYQMYANVEDGSCDFGSVGNCSADLDGDGLAAAQDLLLFLSAFGQACVD
;
A
#
# COMPACT_ATOMS: atom_id res chain seq x y z
N MET A 1 28.54 -23.42 -54.67
CA MET A 1 27.67 -22.31 -55.14
C MET A 1 26.32 -22.40 -54.42
N LYS A 2 25.81 -21.25 -53.96
CA LYS A 2 24.48 -20.99 -53.36
C LYS A 2 24.31 -21.54 -51.93
N LYS A 3 24.63 -20.80 -50.85
CA LYS A 3 23.92 -19.64 -50.28
C LYS A 3 22.40 -19.81 -50.27
N LEU A 4 21.86 -20.17 -49.11
CA LEU A 4 20.56 -19.68 -48.64
C LEU A 4 20.68 -19.31 -47.16
N LEU A 5 20.73 -17.99 -47.00
CA LEU A 5 20.66 -17.23 -45.78
C LEU A 5 19.21 -17.39 -45.26
N ASN A 6 19.00 -17.80 -44.01
CA ASN A 6 17.72 -17.50 -43.37
C ASN A 6 17.92 -16.93 -41.97
N ARG A 7 17.09 -15.93 -41.71
CA ARG A 7 17.22 -14.87 -40.73
C ARG A 7 17.03 -15.36 -39.28
N LEU A 8 17.97 -14.95 -38.43
CA LEU A 8 17.75 -14.32 -37.13
C LEU A 8 16.30 -14.40 -36.58
N LEU A 9 16.09 -15.20 -35.53
CA LEU A 9 15.22 -14.82 -34.42
C LEU A 9 16.01 -14.95 -33.13
N LEU A 10 16.31 -13.79 -32.56
CA LEU A 10 16.93 -13.59 -31.27
C LEU A 10 15.92 -14.03 -30.19
N VAL A 11 16.22 -15.07 -29.42
CA VAL A 11 15.68 -15.21 -28.08
C VAL A 11 16.88 -15.22 -27.15
N ALA A 12 17.42 -14.02 -26.91
CA ALA A 12 18.24 -13.80 -25.74
C ALA A 12 17.28 -13.95 -24.55
N SER A 13 17.28 -15.12 -23.94
CA SER A 13 16.81 -15.28 -22.58
C SER A 13 17.73 -14.45 -21.69
N PHE A 14 17.43 -13.16 -21.58
CA PHE A 14 17.81 -12.38 -20.42
C PHE A 14 17.10 -13.05 -19.25
N GLY A 15 17.81 -13.97 -18.60
CA GLY A 15 17.49 -14.28 -17.22
C GLY A 15 17.57 -12.95 -16.49
N LEU A 16 16.43 -12.46 -16.01
CA LEU A 16 16.45 -11.55 -14.88
C LEU A 16 17.16 -12.33 -13.79
N THR A 17 18.45 -12.06 -13.58
CA THR A 17 19.05 -12.24 -12.28
C THR A 17 18.31 -11.27 -11.37
N GLY A 18 17.19 -11.71 -10.81
CA GLY A 18 16.71 -11.13 -9.57
C GLY A 18 17.90 -11.17 -8.63
N MET A 19 18.38 -9.99 -8.23
CA MET A 19 19.32 -9.91 -7.14
C MET A 19 18.64 -10.60 -5.98
N ALA A 20 19.13 -11.78 -5.60
CA ALA A 20 18.70 -12.41 -4.36
C ALA A 20 19.04 -11.43 -3.25
N MET A 21 18.03 -10.81 -2.65
CA MET A 21 18.22 -10.08 -1.40
C MET A 21 18.85 -11.07 -0.43
N GLY A 22 20.09 -10.80 -0.03
CA GLY A 22 20.80 -11.66 0.90
C GLY A 22 19.98 -11.77 2.17
N GLN A 23 19.66 -12.98 2.60
CA GLN A 23 19.01 -13.22 3.88
C GLN A 23 20.05 -12.89 4.96
N TYR A 24 19.97 -11.70 5.57
CA TYR A 24 20.94 -11.23 6.58
C TYR A 24 20.76 -11.92 7.94
N GLY A 25 19.71 -12.74 8.08
CA GLY A 25 19.34 -13.49 9.26
C GLY A 25 18.19 -12.85 10.03
N THR A 26 17.71 -13.55 11.05
CA THR A 26 16.72 -13.03 12.01
C THR A 26 17.34 -11.92 12.84
N ALA A 27 16.64 -10.78 12.95
CA ALA A 27 17.05 -9.66 13.78
C ALA A 27 17.00 -10.04 15.27
N PRO A 28 18.09 -9.94 16.05
CA PRO A 28 18.03 -10.18 17.48
C PRO A 28 17.15 -9.14 18.17
N ASP A 29 16.28 -9.56 19.09
CA ASP A 29 15.48 -8.63 19.87
C ASP A 29 16.36 -7.67 20.69
N PHE A 30 15.84 -6.48 20.95
CA PHE A 30 16.49 -5.48 21.77
C PHE A 30 15.49 -4.71 22.61
N THR A 31 15.98 -4.12 23.70
CA THR A 31 15.24 -3.16 24.52
C THR A 31 16.14 -1.97 24.78
N VAL A 32 15.74 -0.81 24.25
CA VAL A 32 16.53 0.42 24.29
C VAL A 32 15.68 1.56 24.85
N THR A 33 16.32 2.60 25.38
CA THR A 33 15.62 3.81 25.85
C THR A 33 16.14 5.02 25.09
N ASP A 34 15.23 5.82 24.54
CA ASP A 34 15.58 7.03 23.80
C ASP A 34 16.00 8.19 24.74
N ILE A 35 16.49 9.27 24.14
CA ILE A 35 16.92 10.48 24.86
C ILE A 35 15.78 11.23 25.56
N GLU A 36 14.52 10.90 25.27
CA GLU A 36 13.33 11.44 25.92
C GLU A 36 12.85 10.56 27.10
N GLY A 37 13.43 9.37 27.25
CA GLY A 37 13.11 8.41 28.30
C GLY A 37 12.05 7.37 27.92
N ASN A 38 11.66 7.28 26.65
CA ASN A 38 10.73 6.25 26.20
C ASN A 38 11.49 4.94 25.90
N THR A 39 10.93 3.82 26.35
CA THR A 39 11.48 2.49 26.07
C THR A 39 10.91 1.94 24.76
N HIS A 40 11.77 1.30 23.97
CA HIS A 40 11.43 0.66 22.70
C HIS A 40 11.97 -0.77 22.67
N GLN A 41 11.08 -1.73 22.45
CA GLN A 41 11.42 -3.14 22.22
C GLN A 41 11.17 -3.51 20.77
N LEU A 42 12.16 -4.11 20.10
CA LEU A 42 12.02 -4.47 18.69
C LEU A 42 10.84 -5.41 18.48
N TYR A 43 10.73 -6.48 19.27
CA TYR A 43 9.68 -7.46 19.06
C TYR A 43 8.35 -6.93 19.57
N ALA A 44 8.24 -6.69 20.89
CA ALA A 44 6.97 -6.40 21.54
C ALA A 44 6.29 -5.10 21.06
N ASP A 45 7.08 -4.05 20.81
CA ASP A 45 6.55 -2.71 20.51
C ASP A 45 6.46 -2.41 19.01
N ILE A 46 7.17 -3.18 18.17
CA ILE A 46 7.27 -2.94 16.73
C ILE A 46 6.79 -4.15 15.92
N LEU A 47 7.57 -5.25 15.90
CA LEU A 47 7.32 -6.35 14.98
C LEU A 47 6.03 -7.12 15.30
N ASP A 48 5.77 -7.38 16.59
CA ASP A 48 4.55 -8.06 17.06
C ASP A 48 3.28 -7.21 16.81
N GLN A 49 3.44 -5.90 16.64
CA GLN A 49 2.38 -4.98 16.24
C GLN A 49 2.17 -4.95 14.71
N GLY A 50 2.87 -5.80 13.97
CA GLY A 50 2.83 -5.83 12.51
C GLY A 50 3.57 -4.68 11.84
N LYS A 51 4.41 -3.94 12.57
CA LYS A 51 5.10 -2.74 12.08
C LYS A 51 6.50 -3.08 11.59
N ILE A 52 6.94 -2.40 10.55
CA ILE A 52 8.31 -2.52 10.06
C ILE A 52 9.25 -1.75 10.98
N ALA A 53 10.38 -2.36 11.36
CA ALA A 53 11.43 -1.64 12.08
C ALA A 53 12.49 -1.14 11.11
N VAL A 54 12.81 0.15 11.17
CA VAL A 54 13.91 0.79 10.45
C VAL A 54 14.90 1.31 11.50
N VAL A 55 16.05 0.65 11.60
CA VAL A 55 17.05 0.95 12.64
C VAL A 55 18.31 1.46 11.97
N GLN A 56 18.63 2.74 12.15
CA GLN A 56 19.90 3.31 11.72
C GLN A 56 20.91 3.22 12.87
N ILE A 57 22.02 2.52 12.66
CA ILE A 57 23.18 2.58 13.52
C ILE A 57 24.10 3.71 13.03
N ALA A 58 24.33 4.70 13.89
CA ALA A 58 25.08 5.93 13.59
C ALA A 58 26.10 6.27 14.69
N ALA A 59 26.97 7.23 14.39
CA ALA A 59 27.80 7.90 15.38
C ALA A 59 27.80 9.41 15.13
N THR A 60 27.82 10.24 16.18
CA THR A 60 27.69 11.70 16.02
C THR A 60 28.83 12.32 15.21
N TRP A 61 30.02 11.74 15.27
CA TRP A 61 31.22 12.19 14.53
C TRP A 61 31.33 11.62 13.11
N CYS A 62 30.41 10.74 12.69
CA CYS A 62 30.48 10.07 11.39
C CYS A 62 29.94 10.97 10.26
N PRO A 63 30.78 11.43 9.31
CA PRO A 63 30.31 12.33 8.25
C PRO A 63 29.26 11.71 7.31
N PRO A 64 29.39 10.45 6.84
CA PRO A 64 28.34 9.84 6.03
C PRO A 64 27.00 9.67 6.79
N CYS A 65 27.07 9.46 8.12
CA CYS A 65 25.88 9.40 8.97
C CYS A 65 25.19 10.75 9.04
N TRP A 66 25.96 11.82 9.20
CA TRP A 66 25.46 13.19 9.21
C TRP A 66 24.82 13.60 7.88
N VAL A 67 25.40 13.17 6.75
CA VAL A 67 24.80 13.37 5.42
C VAL A 67 23.45 12.67 5.32
N LEU A 68 23.34 11.42 5.79
CA LEU A 68 22.05 10.72 5.80
C LEU A 68 21.03 11.41 6.71
N HIS A 69 21.44 11.84 7.91
CA HIS A 69 20.59 12.56 8.85
C HIS A 69 20.06 13.88 8.25
N THR A 70 20.96 14.75 7.80
CA THR A 70 20.60 16.06 7.22
C THR A 70 19.91 15.99 5.87
N SER A 71 19.95 14.84 5.18
CA SER A 71 19.14 14.61 3.99
C SER A 71 17.63 14.61 4.28
N GLY A 72 17.24 14.37 5.55
CA GLY A 72 15.85 14.24 5.96
C GLY A 72 15.19 12.93 5.51
N ALA A 73 15.92 12.00 4.89
CA ALA A 73 15.34 10.78 4.33
C ALA A 73 14.60 9.93 5.38
N LEU A 74 15.23 9.67 6.53
CA LEU A 74 14.62 8.87 7.60
C LEU A 74 13.56 9.65 8.39
N GLN A 75 13.73 10.97 8.53
CA GLN A 75 12.71 11.83 9.14
C GLN A 75 11.45 11.87 8.28
N GLY A 76 11.57 12.09 6.97
CA GLY A 76 10.42 12.07 6.06
C GLY A 76 9.73 10.70 6.02
N LEU A 77 10.49 9.61 6.14
CA LEU A 77 9.93 8.26 6.28
C LEU A 77 9.14 8.12 7.60
N HIS A 78 9.68 8.63 8.70
CA HIS A 78 9.01 8.62 10.00
C HIS A 78 7.75 9.49 10.00
N GLU A 79 7.78 10.69 9.43
CA GLU A 79 6.62 11.58 9.36
C GLU A 79 5.49 10.99 8.53
N ALA A 80 5.82 10.40 7.37
CA ALA A 80 4.82 9.85 6.48
C ALA A 80 4.21 8.55 7.02
N PHE A 81 4.99 7.72 7.71
CA PHE A 81 4.59 6.33 7.96
C PHE A 81 4.89 5.81 9.37
N GLY A 82 5.45 6.66 10.22
CA GLY A 82 5.55 6.46 11.65
C GLY A 82 4.23 6.73 12.37
N PRO A 83 4.26 6.87 13.71
CA PRO A 83 3.06 6.98 14.55
C PRO A 83 2.07 8.07 14.13
N ASP A 84 2.57 9.23 13.72
CA ASP A 84 1.74 10.38 13.33
C ASP A 84 1.33 10.35 11.84
N GLY A 85 1.90 9.42 11.07
CA GLY A 85 1.58 9.18 9.67
C GLY A 85 0.63 8.00 9.50
N THR A 86 0.99 7.03 8.65
CA THR A 86 0.18 5.81 8.42
C THR A 86 0.35 4.73 9.49
N ASP A 87 1.23 4.93 10.47
CA ASP A 87 1.53 4.00 11.58
C ASP A 87 2.04 2.60 11.17
N GLN A 88 2.67 2.48 10.00
CA GLN A 88 3.11 1.20 9.46
C GLN A 88 4.56 0.83 9.80
N LEU A 89 5.37 1.79 10.24
CA LEU A 89 6.75 1.54 10.61
C LEU A 89 7.18 2.30 11.86
N ARG A 90 8.36 1.95 12.35
CA ARG A 90 9.09 2.67 13.40
C ARG A 90 10.50 2.92 12.92
N VAL A 91 10.91 4.19 12.94
CA VAL A 91 12.29 4.60 12.70
C VAL A 91 12.96 4.79 14.05
N ILE A 92 14.11 4.16 14.27
CA ILE A 92 14.94 4.38 15.46
C ILE A 92 16.35 4.71 14.99
N ILE A 93 16.87 5.85 15.44
CA ILE A 93 18.29 6.18 15.25
C ILE A 93 19.02 5.75 16.50
N TYR A 94 19.97 4.85 16.35
CA TYR A 94 20.76 4.32 17.45
C TYR A 94 22.19 4.85 17.31
N GLU A 95 22.55 5.77 18.20
CA GLU A 95 23.92 6.25 18.36
C GLU A 95 24.70 5.16 19.10
N ALA A 96 25.66 4.54 18.39
CA ALA A 96 26.40 3.38 18.88
C ALA A 96 27.86 3.69 19.23
N ASP A 97 28.25 4.94 19.38
CA ASP A 97 29.55 5.26 19.95
C ASP A 97 29.42 5.28 21.49
N PRO A 98 30.10 4.37 22.21
CA PRO A 98 29.97 4.26 23.66
C PRO A 98 30.50 5.49 24.42
N THR A 99 31.11 6.46 23.75
CA THR A 99 31.66 7.69 24.33
C THR A 99 30.81 8.92 24.06
N THR A 100 29.74 8.80 23.26
CA THR A 100 28.87 9.93 22.92
C THR A 100 28.05 10.39 24.13
N THR A 101 28.15 11.68 24.40
CA THR A 101 27.37 12.38 25.43
C THR A 101 26.14 13.03 24.81
N LEU A 102 25.11 13.27 25.63
CA LEU A 102 23.92 13.99 25.19
C LEU A 102 24.25 15.39 24.61
N ASN A 103 25.26 16.06 25.17
CA ASN A 103 25.73 17.35 24.66
C ASN A 103 26.23 17.24 23.21
N GLN A 104 27.02 16.21 22.87
CA GLN A 104 27.50 15.99 21.51
C GLN A 104 26.36 15.69 20.55
N LEU A 105 25.35 14.98 21.02
CA LEU A 105 24.12 14.71 20.27
C LEU A 105 23.35 16.01 19.95
N MET A 106 23.30 16.94 20.90
CA MET A 106 22.77 18.30 20.73
C MET A 106 23.75 19.27 20.03
N GLY A 107 24.76 18.75 19.32
CA GLY A 107 25.72 19.56 18.56
C GLY A 107 26.74 20.33 19.40
N MET A 108 26.83 20.08 20.70
CA MET A 108 27.73 20.76 21.63
C MET A 108 29.00 19.94 21.91
N GLY A 109 30.17 20.57 21.80
CA GLY A 109 31.47 19.96 22.12
C GLY A 109 32.24 19.45 20.89
N GLY A 110 33.32 18.71 21.13
CA GLY A 110 34.09 18.04 20.07
C GLY A 110 33.54 16.64 19.77
N ASN A 111 33.73 16.13 18.55
CA ASN A 111 33.25 14.81 18.08
C ASN A 111 31.73 14.71 17.81
N THR A 112 31.17 15.77 17.22
CA THR A 112 29.85 15.73 16.58
C THR A 112 29.89 16.53 15.28
N MET A 113 29.06 16.15 14.31
CA MET A 113 28.93 16.87 13.05
C MET A 113 27.91 18.02 13.12
N GLY A 114 27.03 18.04 14.12
CA GLY A 114 26.00 19.06 14.31
C GLY A 114 24.97 18.65 15.36
N ASP A 115 23.84 19.36 15.42
CA ASP A 115 22.72 19.01 16.28
C ASP A 115 21.87 17.91 15.62
N TRP A 116 21.89 16.72 16.21
CA TRP A 116 21.13 15.56 15.73
C TRP A 116 19.68 15.56 16.22
N THR A 117 19.32 16.48 17.11
CA THR A 117 17.98 16.58 17.71
C THR A 117 17.13 17.67 17.05
N GLU A 118 17.75 18.54 16.25
CA GLU A 118 17.05 19.62 15.56
C GLU A 118 16.16 19.09 14.43
N GLY A 119 14.85 19.36 14.53
CA GLY A 119 13.89 19.09 13.44
C GLY A 119 13.58 17.62 13.21
N VAL A 120 13.86 16.75 14.18
CA VAL A 120 13.53 15.32 14.11
C VAL A 120 12.52 14.91 15.17
N THR A 121 11.67 13.94 14.82
CA THR A 121 10.61 13.42 15.70
C THR A 121 10.72 11.91 15.90
N HIS A 122 11.56 11.23 15.12
CA HIS A 122 11.85 9.83 15.37
C HIS A 122 12.67 9.65 16.67
N PRO A 123 12.47 8.54 17.41
CA PRO A 123 13.31 8.21 18.55
C PRO A 123 14.80 8.19 18.22
N ILE A 124 15.59 8.85 19.08
CA ILE A 124 17.05 8.75 19.08
C ILE A 124 17.50 8.11 20.37
N VAL A 125 18.25 7.02 20.25
CA VAL A 125 18.86 6.30 21.35
C VAL A 125 20.32 6.72 21.44
N ASN A 126 20.73 7.15 22.64
CA ASN A 126 22.14 7.41 22.95
C ASN A 126 22.63 6.36 23.96
N GLU A 127 23.31 5.33 23.49
CA GLU A 127 23.70 4.22 24.35
C GLU A 127 25.18 4.23 24.72
N SER A 128 25.41 4.75 25.93
CA SER A 128 26.66 4.61 26.67
C SER A 128 26.37 4.00 28.04
N PRO A 129 26.63 2.68 28.26
CA PRO A 129 27.27 1.71 27.37
C PRO A 129 26.32 1.07 26.34
N LEU A 130 26.89 0.43 25.31
CA LEU A 130 26.16 -0.27 24.25
C LEU A 130 25.43 -1.52 24.74
N SER A 131 24.14 -1.66 24.41
CA SER A 131 23.34 -2.85 24.66
C SER A 131 23.17 -3.76 23.43
N LEU A 132 23.16 -3.19 22.23
CA LEU A 132 23.00 -3.95 20.99
C LEU A 132 24.26 -4.73 20.60
N ASP A 133 24.09 -5.97 20.12
CA ASP A 133 25.17 -6.73 19.50
C ASP A 133 25.56 -6.12 18.15
N MET A 134 26.61 -5.29 18.18
CA MET A 134 27.15 -4.64 16.99
C MET A 134 27.71 -5.64 15.97
N GLY A 135 28.05 -6.87 16.36
CA GLY A 135 28.45 -7.91 15.41
C GLY A 135 27.32 -8.30 14.46
N ILE A 136 26.06 -8.08 14.85
CA ILE A 136 24.88 -8.40 14.05
C ILE A 136 24.29 -7.12 13.45
N TRP A 137 24.06 -6.09 14.27
CA TRP A 137 23.40 -4.85 13.85
C TRP A 137 24.30 -3.90 13.05
N ARG A 138 25.62 -4.05 13.18
CA ARG A 138 26.62 -3.20 12.50
C ARG A 138 27.97 -3.91 12.28
N PRO A 139 28.04 -4.97 11.46
CA PRO A 139 29.27 -5.77 11.35
C PRO A 139 30.45 -5.05 10.67
N PHE A 140 30.21 -3.98 9.90
CA PHE A 140 31.26 -3.38 9.05
C PHE A 140 31.50 -1.87 9.27
N GLY A 141 30.62 -1.14 9.96
CA GLY A 141 30.84 0.27 10.29
C GLY A 141 29.60 1.14 10.17
N TYR A 142 29.80 2.46 10.18
CA TYR A 142 28.71 3.43 10.12
C TYR A 142 28.62 4.16 8.75
N PRO A 143 27.43 4.64 8.38
CA PRO A 143 26.13 4.26 8.92
C PRO A 143 25.77 2.84 8.47
N THR A 144 24.94 2.15 9.25
CA THR A 144 24.25 0.94 8.80
C THR A 144 22.76 1.16 9.03
N VAL A 145 21.94 0.98 8.00
CA VAL A 145 20.47 0.98 8.12
C VAL A 145 20.02 -0.45 7.97
N ASN A 146 19.26 -0.93 8.94
CA ASN A 146 18.63 -2.23 8.93
C ASN A 146 17.12 -2.04 8.78
N VAL A 147 16.49 -2.82 7.91
CA VAL A 147 15.04 -2.92 7.82
C VAL A 147 14.64 -4.33 8.20
N VAL A 148 13.75 -4.45 9.18
CA VAL A 148 13.27 -5.73 9.70
C VAL A 148 11.81 -5.90 9.35
N ARG A 149 11.49 -7.06 8.75
CA ARG A 149 10.13 -7.40 8.36
C ARG A 149 9.38 -8.04 9.54
N PRO A 150 8.14 -7.63 9.83
CA PRO A 150 7.37 -8.17 10.96
C PRO A 150 6.90 -9.63 10.78
N SER A 151 6.71 -10.09 9.53
CA SER A 151 6.13 -11.42 9.29
C SER A 151 7.05 -12.59 9.68
N ASP A 152 8.36 -12.38 9.64
CA ASP A 152 9.39 -13.40 9.83
C ASP A 152 10.60 -12.91 10.63
N TYR A 153 10.57 -11.66 11.11
CA TYR A 153 11.60 -11.06 11.95
C TYR A 153 12.96 -10.99 11.24
N GLU A 154 12.99 -11.12 9.92
CA GLU A 154 14.23 -11.10 9.15
C GLU A 154 14.68 -9.68 8.83
N ILE A 155 16.00 -9.49 8.89
CA ILE A 155 16.63 -8.31 8.31
C ILE A 155 16.57 -8.49 6.78
N VAL A 156 15.72 -7.69 6.14
CA VAL A 156 15.46 -7.75 4.69
C VAL A 156 16.29 -6.74 3.91
N LEU A 157 16.81 -5.73 4.60
CA LEU A 157 17.80 -4.81 4.07
C LEU A 157 18.84 -4.53 5.14
N ASP A 158 20.10 -4.52 4.70
CA ASP A 158 21.23 -4.04 5.47
C ASP A 158 22.17 -3.27 4.52
N THR A 159 22.39 -1.99 4.82
CA THR A 159 23.21 -1.09 3.99
C THR A 159 24.72 -1.16 4.27
N ARG A 160 25.24 -2.19 4.97
CA ARG A 160 26.66 -2.37 5.33
C ARG A 160 27.66 -2.19 4.19
N ASN A 161 27.27 -2.50 2.96
CA ASN A 161 28.12 -2.38 1.77
C ASN A 161 27.94 -1.05 1.01
N ALA A 162 26.98 -0.22 1.41
CA ALA A 162 26.65 1.04 0.77
C ALA A 162 27.50 2.19 1.35
N GLN A 163 28.67 2.38 0.75
CA GLN A 163 29.69 3.35 1.20
C GLN A 163 29.41 4.80 0.76
N THR A 164 28.36 5.03 -0.03
CA THR A 164 27.95 6.36 -0.47
C THR A 164 26.49 6.60 -0.14
N PHE A 165 26.12 7.87 0.07
CA PHE A 165 24.72 8.26 0.25
C PHE A 165 23.84 7.74 -0.89
N GLN A 166 24.30 7.88 -2.14
CA GLN A 166 23.58 7.36 -3.30
C GLN A 166 23.42 5.84 -3.22
N ALA A 167 24.45 5.08 -2.85
CA ALA A 167 24.33 3.63 -2.71
C ALA A 167 23.40 3.23 -1.55
N GLN A 168 23.31 4.03 -0.49
CA GLN A 168 22.39 3.78 0.62
C GLN A 168 20.96 4.02 0.17
N MET A 169 20.70 5.13 -0.50
CA MET A 169 19.39 5.42 -1.08
C MET A 169 19.02 4.41 -2.17
N ASP A 170 19.96 4.02 -3.02
CA ASP A 170 19.75 2.98 -4.02
C ASP A 170 19.46 1.64 -3.36
N ALA A 171 20.14 1.27 -2.26
CA ALA A 171 19.85 0.03 -1.53
C ALA A 171 18.46 0.08 -0.87
N ILE A 172 18.09 1.19 -0.24
CA ILE A 172 16.76 1.42 0.36
C ILE A 172 15.67 1.34 -0.71
N ASN A 173 15.87 2.00 -1.85
CA ASN A 173 14.93 2.01 -2.96
C ASN A 173 14.89 0.65 -3.70
N ALA A 174 16.04 -0.02 -3.88
CA ALA A 174 16.17 -1.25 -4.66
C ALA A 174 15.88 -2.52 -3.86
N ALA A 175 15.95 -2.51 -2.53
CA ALA A 175 15.53 -3.63 -1.70
C ALA A 175 14.03 -3.93 -1.81
N GLY A 176 13.31 -3.31 -2.73
CA GLY A 176 11.91 -3.65 -2.90
C GLY A 176 11.15 -3.42 -1.59
N ILE A 177 11.52 -2.34 -0.87
CA ILE A 177 10.54 -1.59 -0.08
C ILE A 177 9.38 -1.15 -1.01
N ASP A 178 9.46 -1.39 -2.31
CA ASP A 178 8.35 -1.49 -3.27
C ASP A 178 7.21 -2.48 -2.89
N GLY A 179 7.36 -3.31 -1.84
CA GLY A 179 6.27 -4.01 -1.13
C GLY A 179 5.92 -3.41 0.24
N ILE A 180 6.77 -2.51 0.72
CA ILE A 180 6.44 -1.42 1.66
C ILE A 180 5.99 -0.24 0.77
N VAL A 181 4.97 -0.50 -0.04
CA VAL A 181 3.94 0.51 -0.20
C VAL A 181 3.53 0.79 1.23
N LEU A 182 4.02 1.89 1.80
CA LEU A 182 3.53 2.33 3.09
C LEU A 182 2.16 2.87 2.81
N GLY A 183 1.19 1.96 2.75
CA GLY A 183 -0.14 2.19 2.23
C GLY A 183 -0.58 3.59 2.59
N GLN A 184 -0.84 4.41 1.58
CA GLN A 184 -2.16 5.03 1.60
C GLN A 184 -3.08 3.87 2.00
N PRO A 185 -3.76 3.92 3.17
CA PRO A 185 -4.65 2.84 3.54
C PRO A 185 -5.46 2.54 2.29
N THR A 186 -5.41 1.29 1.81
CA THR A 186 -6.31 0.93 0.72
C THR A 186 -7.69 1.01 1.34
N VAL A 187 -8.35 2.12 1.10
CA VAL A 187 -9.74 2.29 1.47
C VAL A 187 -10.46 1.48 0.42
N SER A 188 -10.71 0.22 0.74
CA SER A 188 -11.54 -0.65 -0.07
C SER A 188 -12.95 -0.07 -0.07
N GLY A 189 -13.45 0.24 -1.25
CA GLY A 189 -14.77 0.82 -1.41
C GLY A 189 -15.10 1.00 -2.89
N CYS A 190 -16.24 1.64 -3.14
CA CYS A 190 -16.66 1.90 -4.51
C CYS A 190 -15.92 3.11 -5.10
N THR A 191 -15.11 2.88 -6.12
CA THR A 191 -14.29 3.91 -6.79
C THR A 191 -15.00 4.56 -7.99
N TYR A 192 -16.17 4.04 -8.39
CA TYR A 192 -16.91 4.54 -9.55
C TYR A 192 -17.80 5.75 -9.17
N PRO A 193 -17.54 6.97 -9.69
CA PRO A 193 -18.26 8.18 -9.28
C PRO A 193 -19.75 8.22 -9.62
N LEU A 194 -20.21 7.28 -10.46
CA LEU A 194 -21.62 7.14 -10.86
C LEU A 194 -22.38 6.12 -10.01
N ALA A 195 -21.71 5.41 -9.11
CA ALA A 195 -22.37 4.50 -8.18
C ALA A 195 -23.03 5.27 -7.03
N SER A 196 -24.10 4.71 -6.49
CA SER A 196 -24.86 5.30 -5.38
C SER A 196 -24.11 5.26 -4.05
N ASN A 197 -23.10 4.40 -3.91
CA ASN A 197 -22.23 4.27 -2.76
C ASN A 197 -20.77 4.64 -3.08
N PHE A 198 -20.54 5.51 -4.07
CA PHE A 198 -19.21 6.04 -4.34
C PHE A 198 -18.57 6.59 -3.06
N ASP A 199 -17.35 6.14 -2.79
CA ASP A 199 -16.53 6.59 -1.68
C ASP A 199 -15.36 7.40 -2.25
N SER A 200 -15.32 8.70 -1.93
CA SER A 200 -14.26 9.59 -2.42
C SER A 200 -12.90 9.30 -1.82
N GLU A 201 -12.86 8.58 -0.70
CA GLU A 201 -11.63 8.14 -0.05
C GLU A 201 -11.18 6.78 -0.56
N ALA A 202 -12.03 6.04 -1.29
CA ALA A 202 -11.70 4.73 -1.82
C ALA A 202 -10.56 4.78 -2.84
N THR A 203 -9.50 4.03 -2.56
CA THR A 203 -8.31 3.91 -3.41
C THR A 203 -8.20 2.55 -4.08
N GLU A 204 -9.06 1.60 -3.70
CA GLU A 204 -9.14 0.26 -4.25
C GLU A 204 -10.61 -0.17 -4.44
N GLU A 205 -10.95 -0.61 -5.65
CA GLU A 205 -12.28 -1.09 -5.98
C GLU A 205 -12.54 -2.46 -5.34
N ASP A 206 -13.53 -2.53 -4.45
CA ASP A 206 -13.87 -3.75 -3.70
C ASP A 206 -15.06 -4.54 -4.28
N GLY A 207 -15.64 -4.05 -5.38
CA GLY A 207 -16.82 -4.64 -6.01
C GLY A 207 -18.12 -4.37 -5.25
N SER A 208 -18.12 -3.49 -4.26
CA SER A 208 -19.32 -3.10 -3.51
C SER A 208 -20.21 -2.09 -4.24
N CYS A 209 -19.81 -1.56 -5.39
CA CYS A 209 -20.56 -0.51 -6.09
C CYS A 209 -22.01 -0.90 -6.42
N PHE A 210 -22.95 -0.03 -6.08
CA PHE A 210 -24.36 -0.13 -6.42
C PHE A 210 -24.74 0.90 -7.47
N PHE A 211 -25.15 0.41 -8.64
CA PHE A 211 -25.72 1.21 -9.70
C PHE A 211 -27.23 0.96 -9.71
N LEU A 212 -27.98 1.96 -9.25
CA LEU A 212 -29.43 1.93 -9.26
C LEU A 212 -29.97 2.08 -10.68
N GLY A 213 -30.95 1.26 -11.04
CA GLY A 213 -31.67 1.37 -12.30
C GLY A 213 -32.46 0.10 -12.60
N CYS A 214 -33.16 0.10 -13.73
CA CYS A 214 -33.90 -1.07 -14.17
C CYS A 214 -32.96 -2.22 -14.57
N THR A 215 -32.95 -3.31 -13.80
CA THR A 215 -32.12 -4.50 -14.07
C THR A 215 -32.83 -5.55 -14.91
N ASN A 216 -34.10 -5.35 -15.27
CA ASN A 216 -34.88 -6.30 -16.06
C ASN A 216 -34.61 -6.10 -17.56
N PRO A 217 -34.01 -7.07 -18.27
CA PRO A 217 -33.72 -6.96 -19.70
C PRO A 217 -34.96 -6.85 -20.60
N ASP A 218 -36.15 -7.17 -20.07
CA ASP A 218 -37.43 -7.08 -20.78
C ASP A 218 -38.08 -5.68 -20.69
N ALA A 219 -37.53 -4.77 -19.87
CA ALA A 219 -38.03 -3.41 -19.76
C ALA A 219 -37.50 -2.49 -20.86
N LEU A 220 -38.31 -1.53 -21.28
CA LEU A 220 -37.97 -0.52 -22.29
C LEU A 220 -36.83 0.40 -21.86
N ASN A 221 -36.63 0.57 -20.56
CA ASN A 221 -35.58 1.39 -19.96
C ASN A 221 -34.54 0.55 -19.21
N TYR A 222 -34.33 -0.71 -19.62
CA TYR A 222 -33.25 -1.56 -19.09
C TYR A 222 -31.89 -0.87 -19.13
N GLN A 223 -31.17 -0.91 -18.00
CA GLN A 223 -29.84 -0.34 -17.85
C GLN A 223 -28.82 -1.46 -17.62
N MET A 224 -27.98 -1.72 -18.63
CA MET A 224 -27.00 -2.82 -18.59
C MET A 224 -25.92 -2.71 -17.50
N TYR A 225 -25.74 -1.51 -16.94
CA TYR A 225 -24.80 -1.26 -15.83
C TYR A 225 -25.50 -1.30 -14.46
N ALA A 226 -26.83 -1.32 -14.41
CA ALA A 226 -27.56 -1.39 -13.15
C ALA A 226 -27.44 -2.79 -12.55
N ASN A 227 -27.11 -2.85 -11.26
CA ASN A 227 -27.01 -4.10 -10.50
C ASN A 227 -27.92 -4.13 -9.27
N VAL A 228 -28.62 -3.02 -9.00
CA VAL A 228 -29.63 -2.90 -7.96
C VAL A 228 -30.90 -2.29 -8.59
N GLU A 229 -32.00 -3.04 -8.52
CA GLU A 229 -33.31 -2.60 -8.98
C GLU A 229 -33.82 -1.45 -8.10
N ASP A 230 -34.21 -0.34 -8.74
CA ASP A 230 -34.69 0.89 -8.09
C ASP A 230 -36.20 1.13 -8.28
N GLY A 231 -36.90 0.18 -8.90
CA GLY A 231 -38.32 0.26 -9.23
C GLY A 231 -38.62 1.14 -10.44
N SER A 232 -37.61 1.59 -11.19
CA SER A 232 -37.80 2.43 -12.37
C SER A 232 -38.21 1.65 -13.63
N CYS A 233 -38.20 0.30 -13.63
CA CYS A 233 -38.48 -0.49 -14.83
C CYS A 233 -39.83 -0.12 -15.47
N ASP A 234 -39.74 0.35 -16.71
CA ASP A 234 -40.85 0.67 -17.58
C ASP A 234 -41.01 -0.46 -18.58
N PHE A 235 -42.08 -1.25 -18.44
CA PHE A 235 -42.44 -2.29 -19.42
C PHE A 235 -43.28 -1.72 -20.56
N GLY A 236 -43.27 -0.39 -20.71
CA GLY A 236 -44.31 0.36 -21.37
C GLY A 236 -45.54 0.42 -20.49
N SER A 237 -46.43 1.37 -20.79
CA SER A 237 -47.84 1.04 -20.64
C SER A 237 -48.03 -0.28 -21.38
N VAL A 238 -48.71 -1.25 -20.76
CA VAL A 238 -49.25 -2.40 -21.48
C VAL A 238 -50.30 -1.83 -22.45
N GLY A 239 -49.81 -1.23 -23.52
CA GLY A 239 -50.56 -0.36 -24.39
C GLY A 239 -51.22 -1.26 -25.39
N ASN A 240 -52.40 -1.75 -25.04
CA ASN A 240 -53.40 -2.36 -25.91
C ASN A 240 -52.76 -3.06 -27.11
N CYS A 241 -52.21 -4.25 -26.89
CA CYS A 241 -51.95 -5.10 -28.04
C CYS A 241 -53.28 -5.23 -28.80
N SER A 242 -53.28 -5.18 -30.13
CA SER A 242 -54.53 -5.10 -30.92
C SER A 242 -55.48 -6.29 -30.74
N ALA A 243 -55.04 -7.30 -30.00
CA ALA A 243 -55.80 -8.49 -29.61
C ALA A 243 -56.23 -8.51 -28.13
N ASP A 244 -55.89 -7.50 -27.33
CA ASP A 244 -56.44 -7.25 -25.99
C ASP A 244 -57.81 -6.58 -26.17
N LEU A 245 -58.86 -7.39 -26.14
CA LEU A 245 -60.22 -6.95 -26.44
C LEU A 245 -61.01 -6.61 -25.18
N ASP A 246 -60.56 -7.04 -24.00
CA ASP A 246 -61.19 -6.72 -22.71
C ASP A 246 -60.45 -5.65 -21.90
N GLY A 247 -59.27 -5.23 -22.35
CA GLY A 247 -58.49 -4.11 -21.82
C GLY A 247 -57.70 -4.46 -20.57
N ASP A 248 -57.41 -5.74 -20.33
CA ASP A 248 -56.67 -6.22 -19.15
C ASP A 248 -55.14 -6.17 -19.31
N GLY A 249 -54.67 -5.79 -20.50
CA GLY A 249 -53.26 -5.70 -20.87
C GLY A 249 -52.69 -7.00 -21.45
N LEU A 250 -53.45 -8.08 -21.58
CA LEU A 250 -52.95 -9.35 -22.09
C LEU A 250 -53.68 -9.73 -23.38
N ALA A 251 -52.99 -10.42 -24.29
CA ALA A 251 -53.64 -11.16 -25.37
C ALA A 251 -53.74 -12.63 -24.93
N ALA A 252 -54.83 -12.99 -24.27
CA ALA A 252 -55.04 -14.30 -23.66
C ALA A 252 -56.21 -15.07 -24.28
N ALA A 253 -56.47 -16.28 -23.78
CA ALA A 253 -57.59 -17.10 -24.23
C ALA A 253 -58.94 -16.40 -24.02
N GLN A 254 -59.03 -15.49 -23.04
CA GLN A 254 -60.23 -14.74 -22.73
C GLN A 254 -60.58 -13.74 -23.85
N ASP A 255 -59.59 -13.05 -24.43
CA ASP A 255 -59.78 -12.18 -25.60
C ASP A 255 -60.22 -12.94 -26.84
N LEU A 256 -59.63 -14.12 -27.06
CA LEU A 256 -60.05 -14.99 -28.15
C LEU A 256 -61.52 -15.41 -27.98
N LEU A 257 -61.94 -15.74 -26.75
CA LEU A 257 -63.33 -16.05 -26.47
C LEU A 257 -64.24 -14.84 -26.66
N LEU A 258 -63.79 -13.63 -26.32
CA LEU A 258 -64.51 -12.39 -26.56
C LEU A 258 -64.72 -12.18 -28.06
N PHE A 259 -63.66 -12.30 -28.87
CA PHE A 259 -63.74 -12.24 -30.33
C PHE A 259 -64.72 -13.29 -30.89
N LEU A 260 -64.57 -14.55 -30.48
CA LEU A 260 -65.42 -15.65 -30.96
C LEU A 260 -66.89 -15.49 -30.56
N SER A 261 -67.18 -14.85 -29.43
CA SER A 261 -68.56 -14.57 -28.99
C SER A 261 -69.27 -13.56 -29.91
N ALA A 262 -68.51 -12.62 -30.47
CA ALA A 262 -69.01 -11.57 -31.35
C ALA A 262 -68.84 -11.91 -32.85
N PHE A 263 -68.08 -12.97 -33.18
CA PHE A 263 -67.76 -13.33 -34.56
C PHE A 263 -69.02 -13.62 -35.39
N GLY A 264 -69.22 -12.85 -36.45
CA GLY A 264 -70.37 -12.98 -37.35
C GLY A 264 -71.65 -12.28 -36.89
N GLN A 265 -71.61 -11.53 -35.77
CA GLN A 265 -72.70 -10.62 -35.41
C GLN A 265 -72.72 -9.41 -36.36
N ALA A 266 -73.92 -8.91 -36.69
CA ALA A 266 -74.05 -7.71 -37.49
C ALA A 266 -73.72 -6.47 -36.65
N CYS A 267 -72.87 -5.59 -37.15
CA CYS A 267 -72.68 -4.27 -36.56
C CYS A 267 -73.99 -3.50 -36.72
N VAL A 268 -74.63 -3.16 -35.60
CA VAL A 268 -75.73 -2.20 -35.55
C VAL A 268 -75.13 -0.91 -35.00
N ASP A 269 -75.20 0.15 -35.81
CA ASP A 269 -74.80 1.50 -35.43
C ASP A 269 -75.63 2.04 -34.24
#